data_AF-A0A8D9EJ76-F1
#
_entry.id   AF-A0A8D9EJ76-F1
#
_cell.length_a   1.000
_cell.length_b   1.000
_cell.length_c   1.000
_cell.angle_alpha   90.00
_cell.angle_beta   90.00
_cell.angle_gamma   90.00
#
_symmetry.space_group_name_H-M   'P 1'
#
loop_
_entity.id
_entity.type
_entity.pdbx_description
1 polymer ?
#
loop_
_entity_poly.entity_id
_entity_poly.type
_entity_poly.pdbx_seq_one_letter_code
_entity_poly.pdbx_strand_id
1 'polypeptide(L)'
;MVEIRTDLIKKSLIFEELTNAFNTSNEELNNKRQAIEAFGEAANVFEEQLKLQQKLHKDARPHEVKKLIENAELLRSCLSDLYETKTSLEDSLKSQTAYNLTLEREIHGLKPVLLAGYKRQEKHAHWLKSHGVSAVSINALLANCATLAAAQAQQNPASGDGSDPNMSGTSCSSASTTVLPVLPSLSCLNHTEADLPHQDEKTWLVRMSRAQAEALLAGKPDGTFLIRPSTTGQFALSIVCSGSTKHCLVYETERGFGFAEPYNIYPSLVELVVHYAGNSLEEHNDDLKTTLAYPVLAPGPVTAGATTMG
;
A
#
# COMPACT_ATOMS: atom_id res chain seq x y z
N MET A 1 28.62 -17.91 10.50
CA MET A 1 27.17 -17.90 10.84
C MET A 1 26.77 -16.62 11.56
N VAL A 2 27.43 -16.26 12.67
CA VAL A 2 27.14 -15.04 13.45
C VAL A 2 27.19 -13.78 12.59
N GLU A 3 28.30 -13.53 11.88
CA GLU A 3 28.45 -12.35 11.01
C GLU A 3 27.36 -12.24 9.94
N ILE A 4 26.98 -13.36 9.30
CA ILE A 4 25.91 -13.41 8.29
C ILE A 4 24.57 -13.03 8.93
N ARG A 5 24.27 -13.54 10.13
CA ARG A 5 23.02 -13.23 10.86
C ARG A 5 22.98 -11.76 11.26
N THR A 6 24.09 -11.21 11.79
CA THR A 6 24.18 -9.81 12.19
C THR A 6 24.02 -8.87 10.99
N ASP A 7 24.68 -9.16 9.87
CA ASP A 7 24.53 -8.40 8.63
C ASP A 7 23.09 -8.43 8.09
N LEU A 8 22.45 -9.60 8.14
CA LEU A 8 21.07 -9.79 7.72
C LEU A 8 20.08 -8.99 8.58
N ILE A 9 20.29 -8.94 9.90
CA ILE A 9 19.49 -8.14 10.83
C ILE A 9 19.62 -6.65 10.48
N LYS A 10 20.84 -6.15 10.24
CA LYS A 10 21.04 -4.74 9.86
C LYS A 10 20.34 -4.39 8.56
N LYS A 11 20.51 -5.21 7.51
CA LYS A 11 19.86 -4.99 6.22
C LYS A 11 18.33 -5.11 6.30
N SER A 12 17.83 -5.98 7.17
CA SER A 12 16.40 -6.12 7.45
C SER A 12 15.81 -4.87 8.07
N LEU A 13 16.50 -4.26 9.04
CA LEU A 13 16.06 -3.02 9.67
C LEU A 13 15.97 -1.87 8.65
N ILE A 14 16.99 -1.75 7.79
CA ILE A 14 16.99 -0.75 6.71
C ILE A 14 15.81 -1.00 5.74
N PHE A 15 15.54 -2.26 5.39
CA PHE A 15 14.43 -2.61 4.51
C PHE A 15 13.06 -2.26 5.12
N GLU A 16 12.88 -2.50 6.41
CA GLU A 16 11.66 -2.12 7.15
C GLU A 16 11.50 -0.60 7.22
N GLU A 17 12.57 0.13 7.54
CA GLU A 17 12.57 1.60 7.57
C GLU A 17 12.18 2.21 6.22
N LEU A 18 12.79 1.73 5.13
CA LEU A 18 12.47 2.18 3.77
C LEU A 18 11.04 1.85 3.37
N THR A 19 10.55 0.66 3.74
CA THR A 19 9.16 0.25 3.45
C THR A 19 8.15 1.13 4.19
N ASN A 20 8.41 1.44 5.46
CA ASN A 20 7.58 2.35 6.24
C ASN A 20 7.61 3.76 5.66
N ALA A 21 8.80 4.27 5.29
CA ALA A 21 8.93 5.58 4.65
C ALA A 21 8.18 5.63 3.30
N PHE A 22 8.23 4.56 2.52
CA PHE A 22 7.51 4.44 1.24
C PHE A 22 6.01 4.50 1.44
N ASN A 23 5.46 3.71 2.36
CA ASN A 23 4.02 3.68 2.65
C ASN A 23 3.51 5.06 3.10
N THR A 24 4.18 5.69 4.07
CA THR A 24 3.82 7.04 4.55
C THR A 24 3.89 8.06 3.42
N SER A 25 4.97 8.04 2.62
CA SER A 25 5.14 8.95 1.50
C SER A 25 4.10 8.73 0.39
N ASN A 26 3.60 7.51 0.24
CA ASN A 26 2.55 7.18 -0.73
C ASN A 26 1.17 7.67 -0.27
N GLU A 27 0.87 7.56 1.03
CA GLU A 27 -0.33 8.18 1.63
C GLU A 27 -0.34 9.69 1.42
N GLU A 28 0.79 10.37 1.69
CA GLU A 28 0.95 11.79 1.43
C GLU A 28 0.76 12.16 -0.05
N LEU A 29 1.25 11.30 -0.96
CA LEU A 29 1.09 11.48 -2.40
C LEU A 29 -0.38 11.39 -2.80
N ASN A 30 -1.13 10.42 -2.26
CA ASN A 30 -2.55 10.29 -2.52
C ASN A 30 -3.35 11.49 -1.99
N ASN A 31 -3.04 11.95 -0.77
CA ASN A 31 -3.66 13.14 -0.18
C ASN A 31 -3.43 14.39 -1.05
N LYS A 32 -2.22 14.57 -1.59
CA LYS A 32 -1.91 15.67 -2.52
C LYS A 32 -2.73 15.59 -3.82
N ARG A 33 -2.90 14.39 -4.39
CA ARG A 33 -3.74 14.18 -5.59
C ARG A 33 -5.19 14.58 -5.33
N GLN A 34 -5.78 14.08 -4.25
CA GLN A 34 -7.15 14.42 -3.86
C GLN A 34 -7.32 15.92 -3.64
N ALA A 35 -6.35 16.56 -2.98
CA ALA A 35 -6.37 18.02 -2.79
C ALA A 35 -6.35 18.76 -4.14
N ILE A 36 -5.49 18.37 -5.08
CA ILE A 36 -5.41 18.99 -6.42
C ILE A 36 -6.74 18.86 -7.19
N GLU A 37 -7.40 17.71 -7.10
CA GLU A 37 -8.74 17.49 -7.69
C GLU A 37 -9.77 18.43 -7.05
N ALA A 38 -9.82 18.50 -5.71
CA ALA A 38 -10.72 19.38 -4.98
C ALA A 38 -10.48 20.87 -5.31
N PHE A 39 -9.22 21.31 -5.42
CA PHE A 39 -8.87 22.66 -5.87
C PHE A 39 -9.31 22.90 -7.32
N GLY A 40 -9.19 21.89 -8.20
CA GLY A 40 -9.68 21.95 -9.57
C GLY A 40 -11.19 22.13 -9.66
N GLU A 41 -11.95 21.37 -8.88
CA GLU A 41 -13.41 21.50 -8.81
C GLU A 41 -13.83 22.87 -8.26
N ALA A 42 -13.17 23.33 -7.18
CA ALA A 42 -13.42 24.65 -6.62
C ALA A 42 -13.17 25.75 -7.67
N ALA A 43 -12.05 25.70 -8.38
CA ALA A 43 -11.75 26.65 -9.46
C ALA A 43 -12.84 26.63 -10.56
N ASN A 44 -13.33 25.45 -10.96
CA ASN A 44 -14.40 25.36 -11.96
C ASN A 44 -15.71 26.04 -11.48
N VAL A 45 -16.08 25.90 -10.21
CA VAL A 45 -17.24 26.59 -9.63
C VAL A 45 -17.10 28.11 -9.74
N PHE A 46 -15.92 28.65 -9.42
CA PHE A 46 -15.64 30.08 -9.55
C PHE A 46 -15.69 30.55 -11.02
N GLU A 47 -15.17 29.76 -11.95
CA GLU A 47 -15.26 30.06 -13.38
C GLU A 47 -16.69 30.08 -13.91
N GLU A 48 -17.51 29.10 -13.50
CA GLU A 48 -18.94 29.05 -13.83
C GLU A 48 -19.69 30.25 -13.26
N GLN A 49 -19.39 30.64 -12.02
CA GLN A 49 -19.95 31.84 -11.40
C GLN A 49 -19.55 33.10 -12.16
N LEU A 50 -18.30 33.20 -12.62
CA LEU A 50 -17.83 34.32 -13.45
C LEU A 50 -18.60 34.41 -14.78
N LYS A 51 -18.78 33.26 -15.45
CA LYS A 51 -19.54 33.16 -16.71
C LYS A 51 -21.01 33.55 -16.51
N LEU A 52 -21.62 33.15 -15.39
CA LEU A 52 -23.00 33.51 -15.06
C LEU A 52 -23.13 35.01 -14.81
N GLN A 53 -22.22 35.60 -14.02
CA GLN A 53 -22.22 37.02 -13.72
C GLN A 53 -22.02 37.89 -14.97
N GLN A 54 -21.19 37.46 -15.92
CA GLN A 54 -21.03 38.12 -17.23
C GLN A 54 -22.33 38.17 -18.04
N LYS A 55 -23.17 37.13 -17.95
CA LYS A 55 -24.49 37.12 -18.59
C LYS A 55 -25.43 38.12 -17.91
N LEU A 56 -25.51 38.11 -16.58
CA LEU A 56 -26.38 38.99 -15.81
C LEU A 56 -25.99 40.47 -15.90
N HIS A 57 -24.70 40.77 -16.11
CA HIS A 57 -24.21 42.14 -16.27
C HIS A 57 -24.86 42.86 -17.47
N LYS A 58 -25.29 42.13 -18.52
CA LYS A 58 -25.91 42.73 -19.71
C LYS A 58 -27.29 43.34 -19.42
N ASP A 59 -27.98 42.82 -18.41
CA ASP A 59 -29.33 43.24 -18.03
C ASP A 59 -29.34 44.07 -16.73
N ALA A 60 -28.17 44.39 -16.19
CA ALA A 60 -28.01 45.07 -14.91
C ALA A 60 -28.41 46.54 -14.97
N ARG A 61 -29.07 47.04 -13.92
CA ARG A 61 -29.42 48.46 -13.82
C ARG A 61 -28.15 49.29 -13.55
N PRO A 62 -28.10 50.57 -13.97
CA PRO A 62 -26.88 51.39 -13.85
C PRO A 62 -26.30 51.49 -12.42
N HIS A 63 -27.16 51.44 -11.39
CA HIS A 63 -26.73 51.49 -9.98
C HIS A 63 -26.24 50.13 -9.43
N GLU A 64 -26.49 49.03 -10.12
CA GLU A 64 -26.06 47.67 -9.76
C GLU A 64 -24.70 47.31 -10.39
N VAL A 65 -24.38 47.92 -11.54
CA VAL A 65 -23.15 47.65 -12.32
C VAL A 65 -21.88 47.76 -11.47
N LYS A 66 -21.74 48.80 -10.64
CA LYS A 66 -20.53 48.99 -9.82
C LYS A 66 -20.30 47.82 -8.86
N LYS A 67 -21.34 47.38 -8.15
CA LYS A 67 -21.26 46.25 -7.20
C LYS A 67 -20.96 44.94 -7.91
N LEU A 68 -21.52 44.76 -9.11
CA LEU A 68 -21.21 43.60 -9.96
C LEU A 68 -19.75 43.61 -10.42
N ILE A 69 -19.16 44.76 -10.72
CA ILE A 69 -17.74 44.83 -11.08
C ILE A 69 -16.86 44.47 -9.87
N GLU A 70 -17.11 45.08 -8.72
CA GLU A 70 -16.36 44.81 -7.47
C GLU A 70 -16.43 43.33 -7.09
N ASN A 71 -17.60 42.69 -7.19
CA ASN A 71 -17.75 41.26 -6.95
C ASN A 71 -16.98 40.41 -7.97
N ALA A 72 -17.03 40.76 -9.26
CA ALA A 72 -16.28 40.03 -10.29
C ALA A 72 -14.76 40.10 -10.04
N GLU A 73 -14.26 41.20 -9.51
CA GLU A 73 -12.85 41.36 -9.12
C GLU A 73 -12.48 40.43 -7.96
N LEU A 74 -13.34 40.33 -6.93
CA LEU A 74 -13.14 39.39 -5.82
C LEU A 74 -13.13 37.93 -6.29
N LEU A 75 -14.05 37.53 -7.17
CA LEU A 75 -14.06 36.18 -7.74
C LEU A 75 -12.81 35.88 -8.55
N ARG A 76 -12.32 36.84 -9.36
CA ARG A 76 -11.07 36.68 -10.11
C ARG A 76 -9.85 36.57 -9.20
N SER A 77 -9.80 37.36 -8.12
CA SER A 77 -8.73 37.29 -7.13
C SER A 77 -8.70 35.91 -6.48
N CYS A 78 -9.85 35.43 -6.00
CA CYS A 78 -9.96 34.11 -5.37
C CYS A 78 -9.60 32.98 -6.35
N LEU A 79 -10.02 33.08 -7.61
CA LEU A 79 -9.65 32.12 -8.66
C LEU A 79 -8.14 32.11 -8.91
N SER A 80 -7.49 33.28 -8.90
CA SER A 80 -6.03 33.40 -9.02
C SER A 80 -5.32 32.67 -7.87
N ASP A 81 -5.76 32.90 -6.62
CA ASP A 81 -5.17 32.26 -5.43
C ASP A 81 -5.34 30.73 -5.46
N LEU A 82 -6.51 30.24 -5.91
CA LEU A 82 -6.76 28.81 -6.10
C LEU A 82 -5.82 28.20 -7.14
N TYR A 83 -5.58 28.88 -8.27
CA TYR A 83 -4.66 28.38 -9.29
C TYR A 83 -3.19 28.39 -8.81
N GLU A 84 -2.78 29.42 -8.08
CA GLU A 84 -1.43 29.51 -7.51
C GLU A 84 -1.17 28.39 -6.49
N THR A 85 -2.12 28.18 -5.56
CA THR A 85 -2.03 27.11 -4.56
C THR A 85 -2.06 25.71 -5.19
N LYS A 86 -2.93 25.49 -6.20
CA LYS A 86 -2.96 24.24 -6.97
C LYS A 86 -1.63 23.97 -7.68
N THR A 87 -1.06 24.98 -8.35
CA THR A 87 0.22 24.84 -9.07
C THR A 87 1.36 24.49 -8.09
N SER A 88 1.40 25.16 -6.93
CA SER A 88 2.37 24.85 -5.87
C SER A 88 2.25 23.41 -5.35
N LEU A 89 1.01 22.90 -5.20
CA LEU A 89 0.75 21.51 -4.83
C LEU A 89 1.17 20.53 -5.94
N GLU A 90 0.96 20.84 -7.21
CA GLU A 90 1.40 20.02 -8.35
C GLU A 90 2.93 19.88 -8.39
N ASP A 91 3.67 20.96 -8.13
CA ASP A 91 5.14 20.92 -8.03
C ASP A 91 5.62 20.11 -6.83
N SER A 92 4.93 20.23 -5.68
CA SER A 92 5.18 19.40 -4.50
C SER A 92 4.91 17.91 -4.77
N LEU A 93 3.80 17.59 -5.45
CA LEU A 93 3.43 16.23 -5.86
C LEU A 93 4.50 15.62 -6.77
N LYS A 94 5.02 16.39 -7.73
CA LYS A 94 6.09 15.95 -8.62
C LYS A 94 7.37 15.61 -7.86
N SER A 95 7.73 16.44 -6.88
CA SER A 95 8.90 16.21 -6.01
C SER A 95 8.71 14.96 -5.14
N GLN A 96 7.52 14.79 -4.54
CA GLN A 96 7.18 13.58 -3.76
C GLN A 96 7.22 12.31 -4.61
N THR A 97 6.71 12.38 -5.83
CA THR A 97 6.72 11.25 -6.78
C THR A 97 8.16 10.81 -7.08
N ALA A 98 9.08 11.76 -7.30
CA ALA A 98 10.49 11.46 -7.51
C ALA A 98 11.16 10.82 -6.28
N TYR A 99 10.78 11.25 -5.07
CA TYR A 99 11.24 10.64 -3.82
C TYR A 99 10.73 9.20 -3.68
N ASN A 100 9.45 8.93 -3.94
CA ASN A 100 8.89 7.58 -3.94
C ASN A 100 9.61 6.63 -4.90
N LEU A 101 9.91 7.08 -6.13
CA LEU A 101 10.71 6.30 -7.08
C LEU A 101 12.12 5.98 -6.56
N THR A 102 12.67 6.81 -5.68
CA THR A 102 13.98 6.56 -5.07
C THR A 102 13.87 5.49 -3.99
N LEU A 103 12.87 5.60 -3.10
CA LEU A 103 12.57 4.58 -2.10
C LEU A 103 12.30 3.22 -2.73
N GLU A 104 11.51 3.17 -3.80
CA GLU A 104 11.24 1.93 -4.56
C GLU A 104 12.53 1.29 -5.07
N ARG A 105 13.46 2.09 -5.64
CA ARG A 105 14.73 1.56 -6.14
C ARG A 105 15.58 0.97 -5.01
N GLU A 106 15.63 1.63 -3.86
CA GLU A 106 16.38 1.15 -2.70
C GLU A 106 15.79 -0.14 -2.13
N ILE A 107 14.46 -0.19 -2.00
CA ILE A 107 13.71 -1.40 -1.60
C ILE A 107 13.99 -2.54 -2.58
N HIS A 108 13.84 -2.31 -3.89
CA HIS A 108 14.10 -3.31 -4.92
C HIS A 108 15.57 -3.76 -4.97
N GLY A 109 16.51 -2.86 -4.68
CA GLY A 109 17.93 -3.18 -4.57
C GLY A 109 18.27 -4.07 -3.36
N LEU A 110 17.58 -3.87 -2.23
CA LEU A 110 17.83 -4.62 -0.99
C LEU A 110 17.22 -6.02 -1.00
N LYS A 111 16.05 -6.23 -1.63
CA LYS A 111 15.36 -7.53 -1.73
C LYS A 111 16.30 -8.68 -2.15
N PRO A 112 17.01 -8.64 -3.30
CA PRO A 112 17.88 -9.74 -3.73
C PRO A 112 19.08 -9.95 -2.80
N VAL A 113 19.59 -8.87 -2.19
CA VAL A 113 20.71 -8.94 -1.25
C VAL A 113 20.31 -9.67 0.03
N LEU A 114 19.13 -9.33 0.58
CA LEU A 114 18.54 -10.01 1.72
C LEU A 114 18.29 -11.49 1.40
N LEU A 115 17.66 -11.79 0.26
CA LEU A 115 17.38 -13.17 -0.17
C LEU A 115 18.66 -14.01 -0.27
N ALA A 116 19.73 -13.46 -0.87
CA ALA A 116 21.03 -14.13 -0.94
C ALA A 116 21.63 -14.36 0.46
N GLY A 117 21.46 -13.42 1.38
CA GLY A 117 21.86 -13.52 2.78
C GLY A 117 21.15 -14.66 3.52
N TYR A 118 19.82 -14.76 3.40
CA TYR A 118 19.05 -15.87 3.97
C TYR A 118 19.47 -17.23 3.41
N LYS A 119 19.61 -17.36 2.09
CA LYS A 119 20.08 -18.61 1.45
C LYS A 119 21.46 -19.02 1.95
N ARG A 120 22.36 -18.05 2.17
CA ARG A 120 23.69 -18.32 2.73
C ARG A 120 23.59 -18.78 4.18
N GLN A 121 22.76 -18.13 4.99
CA GLN A 121 22.50 -18.52 6.38
C GLN A 121 21.97 -19.95 6.47
N GLU A 122 21.02 -20.32 5.62
CA GLU A 122 20.44 -21.66 5.56
C GLU A 122 21.50 -22.72 5.23
N LYS A 123 22.35 -22.47 4.22
CA LYS A 123 23.47 -23.37 3.88
C LYS A 123 24.42 -23.59 5.06
N HIS A 124 24.75 -22.54 5.80
CA HIS A 124 25.58 -22.65 7.01
C HIS A 124 24.89 -23.40 8.15
N ALA A 125 23.59 -23.18 8.34
CA ALA A 125 22.80 -23.92 9.34
C ALA A 125 22.73 -25.41 9.01
N HIS A 126 22.52 -25.74 7.73
CA HIS A 126 22.55 -27.11 7.24
C HIS A 126 23.92 -27.75 7.46
N TRP A 127 25.01 -27.05 7.14
CA TRP A 127 26.37 -27.52 7.37
C TRP A 127 26.66 -27.80 8.86
N LEU A 128 26.25 -26.91 9.77
CA LEU A 128 26.42 -27.16 11.21
C LEU A 128 25.62 -28.39 11.67
N LYS A 129 24.39 -28.55 11.16
CA LYS A 129 23.54 -29.71 11.46
C LYS A 129 24.17 -31.02 10.96
N SER A 130 24.76 -31.03 9.77
CA SER A 130 25.43 -32.22 9.23
C SER A 130 26.71 -32.60 9.99
N HIS A 131 27.26 -31.68 10.79
CA HIS A 131 28.44 -31.90 11.63
C HIS A 131 28.07 -32.10 13.12
N GLY A 132 26.81 -32.46 13.40
CA GLY A 132 26.38 -32.87 14.74
C GLY A 132 25.98 -31.72 15.68
N VAL A 133 25.91 -30.47 15.21
CA VAL A 133 25.38 -29.36 16.00
C VAL A 133 23.86 -29.47 16.08
N SER A 134 23.32 -29.46 17.30
CA SER A 134 21.87 -29.57 17.51
C SER A 134 21.11 -28.36 16.94
N ALA A 135 19.88 -28.57 16.49
CA ALA A 135 19.01 -27.49 16.03
C ALA A 135 18.76 -26.44 17.13
N VAL A 136 18.71 -26.86 18.40
CA VAL A 136 18.54 -25.97 19.56
C VAL A 136 19.75 -25.03 19.69
N SER A 137 20.96 -25.55 19.56
CA SER A 137 22.19 -24.75 19.62
C SER A 137 22.29 -23.77 18.45
N ILE A 138 21.89 -24.18 17.24
CA ILE A 138 21.85 -23.29 16.07
C ILE A 138 20.83 -22.17 16.28
N ASN A 139 19.62 -22.49 16.74
CA ASN A 139 18.58 -21.50 17.01
C ASN A 139 18.97 -20.52 18.11
N ALA A 140 19.61 -21.01 19.19
CA ALA A 140 20.14 -20.17 20.26
C ALA A 140 21.22 -19.20 19.74
N LEU A 141 22.11 -19.67 18.85
CA LEU A 141 23.12 -18.80 18.22
C LEU A 141 22.47 -17.70 17.36
N LEU A 142 21.45 -18.04 16.57
CA LEU A 142 20.71 -17.08 15.74
C LEU A 142 19.93 -16.05 16.58
N ALA A 143 19.37 -16.47 17.72
CA ALA A 143 18.68 -15.61 18.67
C ALA A 143 19.66 -14.65 19.38
N ASN A 144 20.82 -15.15 19.83
CA ASN A 144 21.85 -14.33 20.48
C ASN A 144 22.43 -13.24 19.56
N CYS A 145 22.46 -13.47 18.24
CA CYS A 145 22.87 -12.44 17.29
C CYS A 145 21.88 -11.25 17.26
N ALA A 146 20.58 -11.50 17.47
CA ALA A 146 19.56 -10.45 17.50
C ALA A 146 19.67 -9.57 18.75
N THR A 147 19.96 -10.17 19.91
CA THR A 147 20.18 -9.43 21.16
C THR A 147 21.49 -8.64 21.15
N LEU A 148 22.57 -9.18 20.57
CA LEU A 148 23.84 -8.45 20.40
C LEU A 148 23.69 -7.24 19.45
N ALA A 149 22.93 -7.38 18.36
CA ALA A 149 22.66 -6.28 17.45
C ALA A 149 21.84 -5.16 18.12
N ALA A 150 20.84 -5.51 18.94
CA ALA A 150 20.03 -4.55 19.71
C ALA A 150 20.85 -3.81 20.78
N ALA A 151 21.77 -4.51 21.47
CA ALA A 151 22.65 -3.90 22.46
C ALA A 151 23.67 -2.91 21.86
N GLN A 152 24.11 -3.15 20.62
CA GLN A 152 25.01 -2.23 19.91
C GLN A 152 24.31 -0.96 19.41
N ALA A 153 23.01 -1.02 19.07
CA ALA A 153 22.24 0.16 18.66
C ALA A 153 21.97 1.14 19.81
N GLN A 154 21.95 0.66 21.06
CA GLN A 154 21.77 1.48 22.27
C GLN A 154 23.08 2.10 22.80
N GLN A 155 24.23 1.83 22.17
CA GLN A 155 25.55 2.31 22.61
C GLN A 155 26.19 3.35 21.67
N ASN A 156 25.40 4.05 20.85
CA ASN A 156 25.89 5.28 20.19
C ASN A 156 25.59 6.50 21.09
N PRO A 157 26.57 7.05 21.83
CA PRO A 157 26.41 8.37 22.41
C PRO A 157 26.57 9.39 21.27
N ALA A 158 25.50 10.12 20.97
CA ALA A 158 25.65 11.40 20.32
C ALA A 158 26.36 12.33 21.31
N SER A 159 27.67 12.48 21.16
CA SER A 159 28.46 13.50 21.83
C SER A 159 28.02 14.88 21.31
N GLY A 160 27.49 15.73 22.18
CA GLY A 160 27.08 17.09 21.81
C GLY A 160 26.35 17.84 22.91
N ASP A 161 27.08 18.13 24.00
CA ASP A 161 27.08 19.36 24.84
C ASP A 161 25.77 20.02 25.35
N GLY A 162 25.79 20.42 26.63
CA GLY A 162 24.79 21.32 27.22
C GLY A 162 24.25 20.90 28.59
N SER A 163 24.97 21.27 29.64
CA SER A 163 24.62 21.17 31.06
C SER A 163 23.42 22.03 31.48
N ASP A 164 22.50 21.47 32.29
CA ASP A 164 22.11 22.00 33.62
C ASP A 164 21.13 21.05 34.37
N PRO A 165 21.16 20.98 35.73
CA PRO A 165 20.36 20.02 36.51
C PRO A 165 19.24 20.69 37.33
N ASN A 166 18.00 20.17 37.33
CA ASN A 166 17.20 20.07 38.55
C ASN A 166 15.97 19.13 38.46
N MET A 167 15.67 18.55 39.62
CA MET A 167 14.68 17.57 40.06
C MET A 167 13.20 17.77 39.65
N SER A 168 12.53 16.64 39.36
CA SER A 168 11.56 16.02 40.29
C SER A 168 11.00 14.72 39.68
N GLY A 169 10.92 13.68 40.52
CA GLY A 169 10.68 12.31 40.11
C GLY A 169 9.26 12.00 39.65
N THR A 170 9.15 10.90 38.90
CA THR A 170 8.10 9.89 39.04
C THR A 170 8.65 8.62 38.42
N SER A 171 8.87 7.62 39.26
CA SER A 171 9.21 6.26 38.87
C SER A 171 8.02 5.64 38.12
N CYS A 172 8.16 5.43 36.82
CA CYS A 172 7.31 4.50 36.08
C CYS A 172 8.17 3.33 35.59
N SER A 173 8.09 2.20 36.29
CA SER A 173 8.60 0.92 35.81
C SER A 173 7.73 0.44 34.67
N SER A 174 7.94 0.97 33.47
CA SER A 174 7.44 0.37 32.25
C SER A 174 8.53 -0.57 31.75
N ALA A 175 8.25 -1.87 31.86
CA ALA A 175 9.02 -2.88 31.16
C ALA A 175 8.89 -2.58 29.66
N SER A 176 9.91 -1.92 29.09
CA SER A 176 10.11 -1.89 27.65
C SER A 176 10.24 -3.34 27.20
N THR A 177 9.13 -3.88 26.73
CA THR A 177 9.11 -5.12 25.97
C THR A 177 9.79 -4.79 24.65
N THR A 178 11.12 -4.89 24.63
CA THR A 178 11.92 -4.72 23.43
C THR A 178 11.50 -5.83 22.48
N VAL A 179 10.59 -5.52 21.55
CA VAL A 179 10.23 -6.41 20.46
C VAL A 179 11.52 -6.68 19.70
N LEU A 180 11.99 -7.94 19.73
CA LEU A 180 13.19 -8.34 18.99
C LEU A 180 12.95 -8.03 17.51
N PRO A 181 13.95 -7.51 16.77
CA PRO A 181 13.78 -7.28 15.34
C PRO A 181 13.57 -8.63 14.65
N VAL A 182 12.31 -8.88 14.27
CA VAL A 182 11.91 -10.09 13.57
C VAL A 182 12.37 -9.91 12.13
N LEU A 183 13.29 -10.77 11.73
CA LEU A 183 13.73 -10.86 10.35
C LEU A 183 12.52 -11.08 9.41
N PRO A 184 12.38 -10.32 8.32
CA PRO A 184 11.32 -10.47 7.34
C PRO A 184 11.34 -11.90 6.81
N SER A 185 10.17 -12.54 6.79
CA SER A 185 10.05 -13.91 6.28
C SER A 185 10.65 -14.02 4.87
N LEU A 186 11.31 -15.14 4.56
CA LEU A 186 11.77 -15.42 3.20
C LEU A 186 10.66 -15.30 2.15
N SER A 187 9.39 -15.52 2.55
CA SER A 187 8.22 -15.27 1.69
C SER A 187 8.07 -13.80 1.30
N CYS A 188 8.22 -12.84 2.22
CA CYS A 188 8.02 -11.41 1.90
C CYS A 188 9.14 -10.79 1.06
N LEU A 189 10.33 -11.42 1.02
CA LEU A 189 11.47 -10.98 0.21
C LEU A 189 11.51 -11.60 -1.19
N ASN A 190 10.75 -12.68 -1.40
CA ASN A 190 10.55 -13.27 -2.72
C ASN A 190 9.55 -12.48 -3.57
N HIS A 191 8.84 -11.51 -2.99
CA HIS A 191 7.92 -10.64 -3.71
C HIS A 191 8.64 -9.35 -4.08
N THR A 192 9.26 -9.29 -5.26
CA THR A 192 9.40 -8.01 -5.96
C THR A 192 8.00 -7.40 -6.11
N GLU A 193 7.84 -6.08 -6.09
CA GLU A 193 6.51 -5.54 -6.45
C GLU A 193 6.14 -5.95 -7.88
N ALA A 194 7.13 -6.27 -8.72
CA ALA A 194 7.00 -6.93 -10.01
C ALA A 194 6.60 -8.43 -9.97
N ASP A 195 6.31 -9.00 -8.80
CA ASP A 195 5.96 -10.42 -8.60
C ASP A 195 4.93 -10.59 -7.45
N LEU A 196 4.05 -9.61 -7.27
CA LEU A 196 2.76 -9.90 -6.61
C LEU A 196 2.01 -10.87 -7.53
N PRO A 197 1.42 -11.96 -7.03
CA PRO A 197 0.64 -12.85 -7.89
C PRO A 197 -0.47 -12.08 -8.62
N HIS A 198 -1.00 -11.02 -8.01
CA HIS A 198 -1.91 -10.04 -8.58
C HIS A 198 -1.49 -9.45 -9.95
N GLN A 199 -0.20 -9.39 -10.26
CA GLN A 199 0.30 -8.91 -11.56
C GLN A 199 0.30 -9.97 -12.65
N ASP A 200 0.33 -11.26 -12.29
CA ASP A 200 0.19 -12.34 -13.25
C ASP A 200 -1.28 -12.72 -13.37
N GLU A 201 -1.89 -12.34 -14.50
CA GLU A 201 -3.28 -12.68 -14.83
C GLU A 201 -3.57 -14.18 -14.64
N LYS A 202 -2.60 -15.07 -14.86
CA LYS A 202 -2.80 -16.51 -14.71
C LYS A 202 -3.11 -16.94 -13.29
N THR A 203 -2.86 -16.10 -12.29
CA THR A 203 -3.09 -16.44 -10.88
C THR A 203 -4.53 -16.18 -10.43
N TRP A 204 -5.28 -15.33 -11.15
CA TRP A 204 -6.65 -14.95 -10.79
C TRP A 204 -7.65 -14.97 -11.96
N LEU A 205 -7.21 -14.87 -13.21
CA LEU A 205 -8.08 -14.88 -14.39
C LEU A 205 -8.35 -16.33 -14.83
N VAL A 206 -9.57 -16.81 -14.63
CA VAL A 206 -9.93 -18.19 -14.95
C VAL A 206 -11.20 -18.28 -15.79
N ARG A 207 -11.15 -19.06 -16.87
CA ARG A 207 -12.32 -19.31 -17.74
C ARG A 207 -13.22 -20.38 -17.13
N MET A 208 -14.18 -19.95 -16.31
CA MET A 208 -15.14 -20.84 -15.64
C MET A 208 -16.51 -20.22 -15.46
N SER A 209 -17.51 -21.06 -15.15
CA SER A 209 -18.86 -20.62 -14.79
C SER A 209 -18.95 -20.14 -13.33
N ARG A 210 -20.04 -19.45 -13.00
CA ARG A 210 -20.35 -19.02 -11.63
C ARG A 210 -20.34 -20.18 -10.63
N ALA A 211 -21.02 -21.27 -10.95
CA ALA A 211 -21.12 -22.44 -10.08
C ALA A 211 -19.75 -23.10 -9.82
N GLN A 212 -18.88 -23.13 -10.84
CA GLN A 212 -17.51 -23.63 -10.68
C GLN A 212 -16.67 -22.72 -9.79
N ALA A 213 -16.84 -21.39 -9.90
CA ALA A 213 -16.16 -20.43 -9.04
C ALA A 213 -16.60 -20.58 -7.57
N GLU A 214 -17.90 -20.70 -7.31
CA GLU A 214 -18.44 -20.94 -5.97
C GLU A 214 -17.87 -22.23 -5.36
N ALA A 215 -17.80 -23.32 -6.14
CA ALA A 215 -17.21 -24.58 -5.69
C ALA A 215 -15.70 -24.48 -5.39
N LEU A 216 -14.95 -23.70 -6.19
CA LEU A 216 -13.51 -23.52 -6.01
C LEU A 216 -13.16 -22.62 -4.81
N LEU A 217 -14.00 -21.63 -4.55
CA LEU A 217 -13.85 -20.66 -3.46
C LEU A 217 -14.46 -21.13 -2.13
N ALA A 218 -15.26 -22.20 -2.15
CA ALA A 218 -15.85 -22.77 -0.94
C ALA A 218 -14.77 -23.14 0.10
N GLY A 219 -14.92 -22.62 1.32
CA GLY A 219 -14.03 -22.89 2.44
C GLY A 219 -12.64 -22.22 2.35
N LYS A 220 -12.42 -21.33 1.38
CA LYS A 220 -11.21 -20.50 1.29
C LYS A 220 -11.29 -19.31 2.26
N PRO A 221 -10.14 -18.72 2.66
CA PRO A 221 -10.15 -17.55 3.51
C PRO A 221 -10.78 -16.34 2.81
N ASP A 222 -11.31 -15.41 3.60
CA ASP A 222 -11.81 -14.12 3.12
C ASP A 222 -10.72 -13.37 2.33
N GLY A 223 -11.13 -12.71 1.25
CA GLY A 223 -10.22 -12.06 0.30
C GLY A 223 -9.66 -12.99 -0.79
N THR A 224 -9.99 -14.29 -0.76
CA THR A 224 -9.67 -15.19 -1.88
C THR A 224 -10.56 -14.88 -3.08
N PHE A 225 -9.96 -14.64 -4.25
CA PHE A 225 -10.69 -14.16 -5.41
C PHE A 225 -10.22 -14.76 -6.74
N LEU A 226 -11.09 -14.63 -7.74
CA LEU A 226 -10.80 -14.86 -9.16
C LEU A 226 -11.67 -13.96 -10.03
N ILE A 227 -11.19 -13.62 -11.22
CA ILE A 227 -11.97 -12.98 -12.29
C ILE A 227 -12.27 -14.02 -13.36
N ARG A 228 -13.52 -14.04 -13.83
CA ARG A 228 -13.98 -14.96 -14.87
C ARG A 228 -14.82 -14.23 -15.93
N PRO A 229 -14.90 -14.76 -17.16
CA PRO A 229 -15.86 -14.27 -18.14
C PRO A 229 -17.30 -14.39 -17.62
N SER A 230 -18.10 -13.38 -17.90
CA SER A 230 -19.55 -13.39 -17.69
C SER A 230 -20.27 -13.89 -18.94
N THR A 231 -21.46 -14.47 -18.76
CA THR A 231 -22.36 -14.83 -19.87
C THR A 231 -22.86 -13.63 -20.66
N THR A 232 -22.68 -12.42 -20.13
CA THR A 232 -23.04 -11.14 -20.77
C THR A 232 -21.93 -10.57 -21.67
N GLY A 233 -20.80 -11.26 -21.82
CA GLY A 233 -19.65 -10.78 -22.59
C GLY A 233 -18.73 -9.79 -21.85
N GLN A 234 -19.03 -9.51 -20.58
CA GLN A 234 -18.20 -8.71 -19.66
C GLN A 234 -17.39 -9.62 -18.72
N PHE A 235 -16.72 -9.05 -17.71
CA PHE A 235 -16.03 -9.81 -16.66
C PHE A 235 -16.85 -9.86 -15.37
N ALA A 236 -16.58 -10.87 -14.53
CA ALA A 236 -17.15 -10.99 -13.20
C ALA A 236 -16.06 -11.36 -12.19
N LEU A 237 -15.92 -10.53 -11.15
CA LEU A 237 -15.16 -10.85 -9.95
C LEU A 237 -15.96 -11.84 -9.10
N SER A 238 -15.32 -12.90 -8.62
CA SER A 238 -15.86 -13.82 -7.62
C SER A 238 -14.91 -13.82 -6.42
N ILE A 239 -15.41 -13.52 -5.23
CA ILE A 239 -14.59 -13.31 -4.02
C ILE A 239 -15.24 -13.90 -2.78
N VAL A 240 -14.44 -14.44 -1.87
CA VAL A 240 -14.91 -14.85 -0.55
C VAL A 240 -14.90 -13.66 0.40
N CYS A 241 -16.05 -13.38 1.01
CA CYS A 241 -16.20 -12.35 2.02
C CYS A 241 -17.18 -12.83 3.10
N SER A 242 -16.78 -12.72 4.37
CA SER A 242 -17.55 -13.20 5.52
C SER A 242 -17.93 -14.67 5.38
N GLY A 243 -17.02 -15.51 4.86
CA GLY A 243 -17.24 -16.95 4.65
C GLY A 243 -18.22 -17.32 3.53
N SER A 244 -18.67 -16.35 2.72
CA SER A 244 -19.58 -16.58 1.59
C SER A 244 -18.96 -16.11 0.27
N THR A 245 -19.24 -16.79 -0.84
CA THR A 245 -18.78 -16.32 -2.17
C THR A 245 -19.75 -15.28 -2.72
N LYS A 246 -19.21 -14.10 -3.05
CA LYS A 246 -19.92 -12.98 -3.67
C LYS A 246 -19.42 -12.75 -5.08
N HIS A 247 -20.26 -12.15 -5.92
CA HIS A 247 -19.95 -11.89 -7.32
C HIS A 247 -20.27 -10.45 -7.71
N CYS A 248 -19.34 -9.79 -8.40
CA CYS A 248 -19.48 -8.44 -8.90
C CYS A 248 -19.19 -8.41 -10.39
N LEU A 249 -19.98 -7.66 -11.15
CA LEU A 249 -19.66 -7.39 -12.55
C LEU A 249 -18.51 -6.39 -12.63
N VAL A 250 -17.57 -6.67 -13.52
CA VAL A 250 -16.52 -5.74 -13.92
C VAL A 250 -16.81 -5.32 -15.35
N TYR A 251 -17.09 -4.03 -15.52
CA TYR A 251 -17.40 -3.43 -16.81
C TYR A 251 -16.12 -3.08 -17.55
N GLU A 252 -16.07 -3.44 -18.81
CA GLU A 252 -15.08 -2.98 -19.78
C GLU A 252 -15.70 -1.86 -20.61
N THR A 253 -15.10 -0.67 -20.54
CA THR A 253 -15.56 0.53 -21.25
C THR A 253 -14.39 1.19 -22.00
N GLU A 254 -14.68 2.18 -22.84
CA GLU A 254 -13.64 2.95 -23.54
C GLU A 254 -12.69 3.71 -22.58
N ARG A 255 -13.14 4.00 -21.35
CA ARG A 255 -12.35 4.69 -20.32
C ARG A 255 -11.49 3.74 -19.49
N GLY A 256 -11.76 2.43 -19.55
CA GLY A 256 -11.10 1.41 -18.74
C GLY A 256 -12.09 0.43 -18.10
N PHE A 257 -11.58 -0.27 -17.08
CA PHE A 257 -12.27 -1.29 -16.29
C PHE A 257 -12.75 -0.73 -14.96
N GLY A 258 -13.87 -1.22 -14.43
CA GLY A 258 -14.36 -0.87 -13.10
C GLY A 258 -15.66 -1.56 -12.71
N PHE A 259 -16.13 -1.32 -11.47
CA PHE A 259 -17.35 -1.93 -10.94
C PHE A 259 -18.62 -1.09 -11.18
N ALA A 260 -18.46 0.21 -11.39
CA ALA A 260 -19.56 1.14 -11.66
C ALA A 260 -19.06 2.42 -12.34
N GLU A 261 -19.88 3.03 -13.20
CA GLU A 261 -19.64 4.39 -13.67
C GLU A 261 -19.83 5.42 -12.53
N PRO A 262 -19.06 6.53 -12.48
CA PRO A 262 -18.03 6.98 -13.43
C PRO A 262 -16.62 6.40 -13.19
N TYR A 263 -16.47 5.43 -12.29
CA TYR A 263 -15.20 4.91 -11.75
C TYR A 263 -14.55 3.78 -12.58
N ASN A 264 -14.89 3.67 -13.87
CA ASN A 264 -14.25 2.74 -14.80
C ASN A 264 -12.93 3.35 -15.33
N ILE A 265 -11.98 3.58 -14.42
CA ILE A 265 -10.77 4.37 -14.68
C ILE A 265 -9.50 3.53 -14.85
N TYR A 266 -9.58 2.21 -14.63
CA TYR A 266 -8.39 1.36 -14.67
C TYR A 266 -8.07 0.93 -16.11
N PRO A 267 -6.88 1.24 -16.66
CA PRO A 267 -6.48 0.87 -18.02
C PRO A 267 -6.51 -0.64 -18.33
N SER A 268 -6.37 -1.50 -17.31
CA SER A 268 -6.38 -2.95 -17.45
C SER A 268 -6.99 -3.65 -16.23
N LEU A 269 -7.41 -4.91 -16.40
CA LEU A 269 -7.83 -5.75 -15.27
C LEU A 269 -6.71 -5.95 -14.24
N VAL A 270 -5.45 -6.01 -14.69
CA VAL A 270 -4.29 -6.13 -13.81
C VAL A 270 -4.20 -4.92 -12.87
N GLU A 271 -4.33 -3.71 -13.41
CA GLU A 271 -4.27 -2.49 -12.60
C GLU A 271 -5.44 -2.39 -11.62
N LEU A 272 -6.64 -2.79 -12.05
CA LEU A 272 -7.80 -2.91 -11.16
C LEU A 272 -7.49 -3.89 -10.01
N VAL A 273 -6.96 -5.07 -10.32
CA VAL A 273 -6.67 -6.10 -9.33
C VAL A 273 -5.58 -5.66 -8.35
N VAL A 274 -4.51 -5.04 -8.85
CA VAL A 274 -3.41 -4.53 -8.03
C VAL A 274 -3.90 -3.42 -7.09
N HIS A 275 -4.78 -2.53 -7.55
CA HIS A 275 -5.35 -1.49 -6.72
C HIS A 275 -6.18 -2.06 -5.57
N TYR A 276 -7.17 -2.91 -5.86
CA TYR A 276 -8.02 -3.51 -4.82
C TYR A 276 -7.34 -4.63 -4.02
N ALA A 277 -6.09 -4.99 -4.31
CA ALA A 277 -5.28 -5.83 -3.42
C ALA A 277 -4.94 -5.08 -2.11
N GLY A 278 -4.75 -3.75 -2.19
CA GLY A 278 -4.50 -2.88 -1.05
C GLY A 278 -5.72 -2.08 -0.57
N ASN A 279 -6.71 -1.85 -1.44
CA ASN A 279 -7.89 -1.04 -1.16
C ASN A 279 -9.15 -1.90 -0.98
N SER A 280 -9.95 -1.58 0.05
CA SER A 280 -11.18 -2.31 0.36
C SER A 280 -12.24 -2.10 -0.72
N LEU A 281 -12.98 -3.16 -1.05
CA LEU A 281 -14.10 -3.09 -1.99
C LEU A 281 -15.36 -2.43 -1.39
N GLU A 282 -15.34 -2.08 -0.11
CA GLU A 282 -16.47 -1.46 0.60
C GLU A 282 -16.88 -0.11 0.02
N GLU A 283 -15.95 0.60 -0.65
CA GLU A 283 -16.21 1.85 -1.36
C GLU A 283 -17.26 1.70 -2.47
N HIS A 284 -17.43 0.49 -3.00
CA HIS A 284 -18.40 0.20 -4.07
C HIS A 284 -19.55 -0.70 -3.61
N ASN A 285 -19.37 -1.42 -2.51
CA ASN A 285 -20.38 -2.31 -1.97
C ASN A 285 -20.15 -2.55 -0.48
N ASP A 286 -21.01 -1.98 0.37
CA ASP A 286 -20.93 -2.08 1.85
C ASP A 286 -20.82 -3.53 2.38
N ASP A 287 -21.25 -4.50 1.59
CA ASP A 287 -21.19 -5.92 1.91
C ASP A 287 -19.81 -6.56 1.62
N LEU A 288 -18.87 -5.85 0.98
CA LEU A 288 -17.54 -6.33 0.59
C LEU A 288 -16.41 -5.67 1.38
N LYS A 289 -16.42 -5.85 2.69
CA LYS A 289 -15.38 -5.38 3.62
C LYS A 289 -14.11 -6.23 3.55
N THR A 290 -13.58 -6.43 2.35
CA THR A 290 -12.40 -7.24 2.09
C THR A 290 -11.65 -6.69 0.88
N THR A 291 -10.38 -7.06 0.77
CA THR A 291 -9.51 -6.74 -0.36
C THR A 291 -9.34 -7.96 -1.25
N LEU A 292 -8.82 -7.77 -2.46
CA LEU A 292 -8.38 -8.85 -3.35
C LEU A 292 -7.06 -9.44 -2.82
N ALA A 293 -7.09 -10.10 -1.66
CA ALA A 293 -5.89 -10.49 -0.93
C ALA A 293 -5.17 -11.72 -1.51
N TYR A 294 -5.93 -12.70 -2.01
CA TYR A 294 -5.40 -14.00 -2.42
C TYR A 294 -5.92 -14.44 -3.79
N PRO A 295 -5.10 -14.34 -4.86
CA PRO A 295 -5.44 -14.90 -6.17
C PRO A 295 -5.60 -16.42 -6.05
N VAL A 296 -6.71 -16.97 -6.56
CA VAL A 296 -7.07 -18.38 -6.29
C VAL A 296 -6.03 -19.41 -6.76
N LEU A 297 -5.25 -19.09 -7.79
CA LEU A 297 -4.21 -19.95 -8.36
C LEU A 297 -2.78 -19.56 -7.93
N ALA A 298 -2.63 -18.53 -7.08
CA ALA A 298 -1.34 -18.23 -6.48
C ALA A 298 -0.92 -19.36 -5.53
N PRO A 299 0.37 -19.72 -5.47
CA PRO A 299 0.87 -20.66 -4.46
C PRO A 299 0.67 -20.05 -3.06
N GLY A 300 -0.40 -20.46 -2.39
CA GLY A 300 -0.75 -19.94 -1.06
C GLY A 300 0.23 -20.41 0.03
N PRO A 301 0.28 -19.70 1.18
CA PRO A 301 0.95 -20.20 2.37
C PRO A 301 0.26 -21.48 2.82
N VAL A 302 1.04 -22.56 2.95
CA VAL A 302 0.57 -23.90 3.32
C VAL A 302 -0.13 -23.84 4.68
N THR A 303 -1.46 -23.90 4.71
CA THR A 303 -2.21 -24.12 5.94
C THR A 303 -2.08 -25.59 6.32
N ALA A 304 -1.15 -25.88 7.24
CA ALA A 304 -1.12 -27.15 7.94
C ALA A 304 -2.40 -27.32 8.76
N GLY A 305 -3.23 -28.31 8.42
CA GLY A 305 -4.32 -28.74 9.31
C GLY A 305 -5.55 -29.27 8.59
N ALA A 306 -5.48 -30.52 8.13
CA ALA A 306 -6.66 -31.38 7.99
C ALA A 306 -6.22 -32.84 8.12
N THR A 307 -5.97 -33.27 9.36
CA THR A 307 -5.89 -34.70 9.67
C THR A 307 -7.31 -35.24 9.69
N THR A 308 -7.62 -36.04 8.67
CA THR A 308 -8.79 -36.92 8.58
C THR A 308 -8.80 -37.86 9.79
N MET A 309 -9.82 -37.75 10.64
CA MET A 309 -10.20 -38.82 11.56
C MET A 309 -11.21 -39.70 10.81
N GLY A 310 -10.77 -40.91 10.47
CA GLY A 310 -11.61 -42.06 10.14
C GLY A 310 -11.41 -43.13 11.20
#